data_AF-A0A973IH26-F1
#
_entry.id   AF-A0A973IH26-F1
#
_cell.length_a   1.000
_cell.length_b   1.000
_cell.length_c   1.000
_cell.angle_alpha   90.00
_cell.angle_beta   90.00
_cell.angle_gamma   90.00
#
_symmetry.space_group_name_H-M   'P 1'
#
loop_
_entity.id
_entity.type
_entity.pdbx_description
1 polymer ?
#
loop_
_entity_poly.entity_id
_entity_poly.type
_entity_poly.pdbx_seq_one_letter_code
_entity_poly.pdbx_strand_id
1 'polypeptide(L)'
;MTITTQAVKMLWGRAAARCSMTNCKKTLVLDETETDNPALIGEMAHMVAYSVDGPRGVSPLTLQERDHYDNLILLCRNHHREIDTQPETWPINRLEKLKIEHEEWVKQSLPEYDTQKQRDDEVFASYIDQWVQRSHLQQWQHCMQRLFIFGQPSLDEEVIHDLDGIPGWTIKRVWPEQYPTIIASLQNFALIARDLLNTFQEHAIKPYANATFHETKKFYKIDEWNKPRYSQLFKQFEYHVNLVQDLGLELTRAGNLVCDEVRANFLPTFFLEEGRLSVLSGPYEDMSWKQRVVQYSGSEKASTPPYPGLNEFLVYRTNRDWHYGEGLFSHD
;
A
#
# COMPACT_ATOMS: atom_id res chain seq x y z
N MET A 1 -8.03 -6.20 10.46
CA MET A 1 -7.54 -6.85 9.24
C MET A 1 -8.63 -6.71 8.21
N THR A 2 -8.24 -6.46 6.96
CA THR A 2 -9.15 -6.08 5.87
C THR A 2 -9.04 -7.17 4.81
N ILE A 3 -10.15 -7.51 4.16
CA ILE A 3 -10.18 -8.45 3.03
C ILE A 3 -9.17 -7.99 1.98
N THR A 4 -8.31 -8.90 1.51
CA THR A 4 -7.20 -8.55 0.61
C THR A 4 -7.69 -8.12 -0.77
N THR A 5 -6.87 -7.36 -1.50
CA THR A 5 -7.18 -6.95 -2.88
C THR A 5 -7.46 -8.18 -3.76
N GLN A 6 -6.66 -9.24 -3.59
CA GLN A 6 -6.84 -10.51 -4.27
C GLN A 6 -8.19 -11.15 -3.95
N ALA A 7 -8.57 -11.24 -2.67
CA ALA A 7 -9.85 -11.83 -2.28
C ALA A 7 -11.04 -11.03 -2.84
N VAL A 8 -10.98 -9.69 -2.83
CA VAL A 8 -11.98 -8.82 -3.46
C VAL A 8 -12.09 -9.13 -4.95
N LYS A 9 -10.96 -9.19 -5.67
CA LYS A 9 -10.94 -9.46 -7.12
C LYS A 9 -11.41 -10.86 -7.49
N MET A 10 -11.05 -11.87 -6.70
CA MET A 10 -11.56 -13.23 -6.87
C MET A 10 -13.08 -13.26 -6.66
N LEU A 11 -13.57 -12.66 -5.57
CA LEU A 11 -14.98 -12.73 -5.20
C LEU A 11 -15.88 -12.01 -6.20
N TRP A 12 -15.57 -10.74 -6.50
CA TRP A 12 -16.38 -9.95 -7.43
C TRP A 12 -16.24 -10.43 -8.87
N GLY A 13 -15.02 -10.83 -9.27
CA GLY A 13 -14.74 -11.32 -10.61
C GLY A 13 -15.40 -12.66 -10.91
N ARG A 14 -15.18 -13.67 -10.06
CA ARG A 14 -15.73 -15.03 -10.28
C ARG A 14 -17.24 -15.10 -10.15
N ALA A 15 -17.86 -14.22 -9.36
CA ALA A 15 -19.30 -14.05 -9.30
C ALA A 15 -19.86 -13.13 -10.41
N ALA A 16 -19.00 -12.60 -11.30
CA ALA A 16 -19.35 -11.65 -12.34
C ALA A 16 -20.18 -10.46 -11.83
N ALA A 17 -19.84 -9.95 -10.63
CA ALA A 17 -20.57 -8.91 -9.92
C ALA A 17 -22.09 -9.19 -9.79
N ARG A 18 -22.49 -10.47 -9.67
CA ARG A 18 -23.88 -10.90 -9.51
C ARG A 18 -24.11 -11.57 -8.18
N CYS A 19 -25.34 -11.52 -7.69
CA CYS A 19 -25.71 -12.22 -6.46
C CYS A 19 -25.62 -13.73 -6.65
N SER A 20 -24.87 -14.42 -5.78
CA SER A 20 -24.69 -15.87 -5.86
C SER A 20 -25.96 -16.69 -5.64
N MET A 21 -27.00 -16.10 -5.04
CA MET A 21 -28.28 -16.79 -4.84
C MET A 21 -28.88 -17.30 -6.16
N THR A 22 -29.27 -18.59 -6.20
CA THR A 22 -29.67 -19.32 -7.42
C THR A 22 -30.74 -18.60 -8.24
N ASN A 23 -31.78 -18.09 -7.57
CA ASN A 23 -32.92 -17.44 -8.23
C ASN A 23 -32.80 -15.92 -8.31
N CYS A 24 -31.64 -15.35 -7.97
CA CYS A 24 -31.43 -13.90 -7.95
C CYS A 24 -30.59 -13.43 -9.14
N LYS A 25 -29.29 -13.77 -9.16
CA LYS A 25 -28.30 -13.42 -10.19
C LYS A 25 -28.29 -11.95 -10.65
N LYS A 26 -28.90 -11.05 -9.87
CA LYS A 26 -28.98 -9.62 -10.17
C LYS A 26 -27.58 -9.02 -10.14
N THR A 27 -27.32 -8.07 -11.03
CA THR A 27 -26.09 -7.26 -11.01
C THR A 27 -26.01 -6.46 -9.71
N LEU A 28 -24.82 -6.41 -9.12
CA LEU A 28 -24.52 -5.82 -7.83
C LEU A 28 -23.68 -4.55 -7.91
N VAL A 29 -23.24 -4.21 -9.12
CA VAL A 29 -22.69 -2.90 -9.47
C VAL A 29 -23.74 -2.22 -10.34
N LEU A 30 -24.15 -1.03 -9.94
CA LEU A 30 -25.00 -0.16 -10.73
C LEU A 30 -24.10 0.83 -11.45
N ASP A 31 -24.29 0.95 -12.76
CA ASP A 31 -23.59 1.95 -13.56
C ASP A 31 -24.02 3.37 -13.16
N GLU A 32 -23.20 4.35 -13.53
CA GLU A 32 -23.58 5.76 -13.40
C GLU A 32 -24.85 6.07 -14.20
N THR A 33 -25.64 7.00 -13.67
CA THR A 33 -26.76 7.61 -14.39
C THR A 33 -26.39 9.05 -14.76
N GLU A 34 -27.27 9.75 -15.48
CA GLU A 34 -27.07 11.18 -15.75
C GLU A 34 -26.96 12.02 -14.46
N THR A 35 -27.49 11.52 -13.35
CA THR A 35 -27.58 12.24 -12.07
C THR A 35 -26.80 11.60 -10.93
N ASP A 36 -26.42 10.33 -11.04
CA ASP A 36 -25.86 9.55 -9.95
C ASP A 36 -24.56 8.85 -10.35
N ASN A 37 -23.60 8.83 -9.43
CA ASN A 37 -22.39 8.04 -9.57
C ASN A 37 -22.71 6.52 -9.53
N PRO A 38 -21.78 5.65 -9.99
CA PRO A 38 -21.93 4.21 -9.86
C PRO A 38 -22.13 3.80 -8.39
N ALA A 39 -22.92 2.77 -8.15
CA ALA A 39 -23.25 2.32 -6.80
C ALA A 39 -23.01 0.82 -6.60
N LEU A 40 -22.42 0.47 -5.46
CA LEU A 40 -22.20 -0.92 -5.04
C LEU A 40 -23.35 -1.36 -4.14
N ILE A 41 -24.15 -2.33 -4.59
CA ILE A 41 -25.29 -2.87 -3.84
C ILE A 41 -25.10 -4.34 -3.43
N GLY A 42 -23.92 -4.88 -3.70
CA GLY A 42 -23.46 -6.19 -3.25
C GLY A 42 -22.69 -6.10 -1.94
N GLU A 43 -22.72 -7.19 -1.19
CA GLU A 43 -22.06 -7.36 0.08
C GLU A 43 -21.19 -8.64 0.01
N MET A 44 -19.95 -8.51 0.49
CA MET A 44 -19.01 -9.63 0.62
C MET A 44 -19.31 -10.34 1.93
N ALA A 45 -20.18 -11.34 1.87
CA ALA A 45 -20.71 -12.00 3.05
C ALA A 45 -19.75 -13.09 3.54
N HIS A 46 -19.48 -13.10 4.84
CA HIS A 46 -18.77 -14.18 5.49
C HIS A 46 -19.68 -15.40 5.68
N MET A 47 -19.27 -16.57 5.20
CA MET A 47 -19.98 -17.83 5.45
C MET A 47 -19.81 -18.27 6.91
N VAL A 48 -18.60 -18.17 7.45
CA VAL A 48 -18.30 -18.18 8.89
C VAL A 48 -18.10 -16.75 9.34
N ALA A 49 -18.99 -16.22 10.19
CA ALA A 49 -18.93 -14.84 10.64
C ALA A 49 -17.58 -14.47 11.26
N TYR A 50 -17.21 -13.19 11.18
CA TYR A 50 -15.97 -12.68 11.77
C TYR A 50 -15.89 -12.89 13.30
N SER A 51 -16.99 -12.65 14.01
CA SER A 51 -17.10 -12.87 15.46
C SER A 51 -17.55 -14.30 15.78
N VAL A 52 -17.12 -14.83 16.93
CA VAL A 52 -17.61 -16.12 17.48
C VAL A 52 -19.11 -16.08 17.75
N ASP A 53 -19.62 -14.94 18.19
CA ASP A 53 -21.05 -14.73 18.48
C ASP A 53 -21.89 -14.45 17.21
N GLY A 54 -21.24 -14.37 16.06
CA GLY A 54 -21.92 -14.15 14.78
C GLY A 54 -22.50 -15.42 14.16
N PRO A 55 -23.27 -15.29 13.06
CA PRO A 55 -23.82 -16.42 12.33
C PRO A 55 -22.75 -17.44 11.94
N ARG A 56 -22.89 -18.69 12.39
CA ARG A 56 -21.92 -19.78 12.15
C ARG A 56 -20.50 -19.44 12.66
N GLY A 57 -20.38 -18.55 13.65
CA GLY A 57 -19.10 -18.02 14.14
C GLY A 57 -18.26 -18.99 14.98
N VAL A 58 -18.89 -20.04 15.54
CA VAL A 58 -18.19 -21.15 16.21
C VAL A 58 -17.55 -22.04 15.14
N SER A 59 -16.25 -21.83 14.91
CA SER A 59 -15.51 -22.44 13.80
C SER A 59 -14.03 -22.56 14.13
N PRO A 60 -13.32 -23.60 13.62
CA PRO A 60 -11.87 -23.72 13.77
C PRO A 60 -11.08 -22.66 12.99
N LEU A 61 -11.72 -21.89 12.09
CA LEU A 61 -11.05 -20.84 11.32
C LEU A 61 -10.53 -19.73 12.25
N THR A 62 -9.25 -19.42 12.09
CA THR A 62 -8.60 -18.23 12.66
C THR A 62 -9.20 -16.94 12.08
N LEU A 63 -8.96 -15.81 12.73
CA LEU A 63 -9.44 -14.51 12.23
C LEU A 63 -8.89 -14.18 10.83
N GLN A 64 -7.67 -14.62 10.51
CA GLN A 64 -7.07 -14.43 9.18
C GLN A 64 -7.76 -15.28 8.12
N GLU A 65 -8.07 -16.54 8.44
CA GLU A 65 -8.77 -17.44 7.51
C GLU A 65 -10.22 -17.00 7.26
N ARG A 66 -10.84 -16.28 8.21
CA ARG A 66 -12.20 -15.77 8.04
C ARG A 66 -12.29 -14.71 6.93
N ASP A 67 -11.26 -13.90 6.72
CA ASP A 67 -11.22 -12.92 5.62
C ASP A 67 -10.71 -13.52 4.30
N HIS A 68 -10.39 -14.81 4.27
CA HIS A 68 -9.95 -15.50 3.06
C HIS A 68 -11.10 -15.64 2.07
N TYR A 69 -10.81 -15.55 0.76
CA TYR A 69 -11.80 -15.70 -0.31
C TYR A 69 -12.66 -16.96 -0.13
N ASP A 70 -12.08 -18.07 0.31
CA ASP A 70 -12.78 -19.34 0.50
C ASP A 70 -13.96 -19.23 1.47
N ASN A 71 -13.87 -18.35 2.47
CA ASN A 71 -14.95 -18.10 3.44
C ASN A 71 -15.92 -16.99 3.00
N LEU A 72 -15.74 -16.40 1.81
CA LEU A 72 -16.59 -15.30 1.31
C LEU A 72 -17.53 -15.75 0.20
N ILE A 73 -18.73 -15.18 0.18
CA ILE A 73 -19.73 -15.32 -0.88
C ILE A 73 -20.34 -13.95 -1.22
N LEU A 74 -20.52 -13.67 -2.52
CA LEU A 74 -21.06 -12.38 -2.98
C LEU A 74 -22.60 -12.40 -3.02
N LEU A 75 -23.25 -11.53 -2.26
CA LEU A 75 -24.71 -11.49 -2.17
C LEU A 75 -25.25 -10.07 -2.30
N CYS A 76 -26.51 -9.92 -2.71
CA CYS A 76 -27.20 -8.65 -2.50
C CYS A 76 -27.58 -8.50 -1.03
N ARG A 77 -27.81 -7.27 -0.57
CA ARG A 77 -28.21 -6.99 0.81
C ARG A 77 -29.36 -7.85 1.34
N ASN A 78 -30.38 -8.13 0.51
CA ASN A 78 -31.52 -8.96 0.94
C ASN A 78 -31.09 -10.40 1.25
N HIS A 79 -30.33 -11.03 0.36
CA HIS A 79 -29.89 -12.41 0.55
C HIS A 79 -28.77 -12.51 1.60
N HIS A 80 -27.92 -11.50 1.74
CA HIS A 80 -26.97 -11.46 2.85
C HIS A 80 -27.70 -11.44 4.19
N ARG A 81 -28.70 -10.55 4.35
CA ARG A 81 -29.54 -10.52 5.55
C ARG A 81 -30.28 -11.83 5.79
N GLU A 82 -30.79 -12.47 4.74
CA GLU A 82 -31.48 -13.76 4.84
C GLU A 82 -30.56 -14.85 5.41
N ILE A 83 -29.35 -15.02 4.86
CA ILE A 83 -28.45 -16.10 5.29
C ILE A 83 -27.96 -15.89 6.73
N ASP A 84 -27.79 -14.64 7.15
CA ASP A 84 -27.31 -14.31 8.50
C ASP A 84 -28.39 -14.43 9.56
N THR A 85 -29.66 -14.23 9.19
CA THR A 85 -30.79 -14.35 10.12
C THR A 85 -31.33 -15.77 10.24
N GLN A 86 -30.96 -16.67 9.32
CA GLN A 86 -31.40 -18.07 9.31
C GLN A 86 -30.22 -19.06 9.17
N PRO A 87 -29.25 -19.05 10.10
CA PRO A 87 -28.00 -19.81 9.96
C PRO A 87 -28.17 -21.33 9.96
N GLU A 88 -29.23 -21.86 10.56
CA GLU A 88 -29.58 -23.28 10.57
C GLU A 88 -30.12 -23.73 9.21
N THR A 89 -30.81 -22.83 8.50
CA THR A 89 -31.30 -23.07 7.14
C THR A 89 -30.19 -22.90 6.12
N TRP A 90 -29.23 -22.02 6.42
CA TRP A 90 -28.07 -21.69 5.61
C TRP A 90 -26.76 -22.11 6.29
N PRO A 91 -26.54 -23.42 6.51
CA PRO A 91 -25.29 -23.92 7.05
C PRO A 91 -24.14 -23.72 6.05
N ILE A 92 -22.90 -23.76 6.56
CA ILE A 92 -21.67 -23.47 5.78
C ILE A 92 -21.61 -24.30 4.50
N ASN A 93 -21.82 -25.62 4.58
CA ASN A 93 -21.78 -26.52 3.42
C ASN A 93 -22.80 -26.15 2.33
N ARG A 94 -23.96 -25.57 2.69
CA ARG A 94 -24.96 -25.10 1.73
C ARG A 94 -24.48 -23.81 1.05
N LEU A 95 -23.85 -22.91 1.78
CA LEU A 95 -23.29 -21.66 1.23
C LEU A 95 -22.10 -21.94 0.31
N GLU A 96 -21.22 -22.86 0.69
CA GLU A 96 -20.11 -23.32 -0.16
C GLU A 96 -20.62 -23.91 -1.48
N LYS A 97 -21.64 -24.78 -1.40
CA LYS A 97 -22.28 -25.33 -2.60
C LYS A 97 -22.89 -24.23 -3.47
N LEU A 98 -23.59 -23.26 -2.87
CA LEU A 98 -24.20 -22.14 -3.58
C LEU A 98 -23.16 -21.29 -4.32
N LYS A 99 -22.01 -21.02 -3.67
CA LYS A 99 -20.89 -20.29 -4.27
C LYS A 99 -20.34 -21.04 -5.47
N ILE A 100 -20.02 -22.33 -5.32
CA ILE A 100 -19.47 -23.18 -6.38
C ILE A 100 -20.41 -23.22 -7.59
N GLU A 101 -21.69 -23.53 -7.36
CA GLU A 101 -22.70 -23.59 -8.42
C GLU A 101 -22.85 -22.24 -9.15
N HIS A 102 -22.73 -21.12 -8.44
CA HIS A 102 -22.80 -19.81 -9.07
C HIS A 102 -21.58 -19.52 -9.95
N GLU A 103 -20.38 -19.77 -9.46
CA GLU A 103 -19.15 -19.51 -10.23
C GLU A 103 -19.02 -20.45 -11.44
N GLU A 104 -19.52 -21.68 -11.34
CA GLU A 104 -19.66 -22.58 -12.49
C GLU A 104 -20.66 -22.03 -13.51
N TRP A 105 -21.83 -21.57 -13.04
CA TRP A 105 -22.83 -20.93 -13.89
C TRP A 105 -22.26 -19.71 -14.62
N VAL A 106 -21.48 -18.85 -13.94
CA VAL A 106 -20.82 -17.69 -14.55
C VAL A 106 -19.93 -18.13 -15.71
N LYS A 107 -19.03 -19.09 -15.47
CA LYS A 107 -18.09 -19.58 -16.48
C LYS A 107 -18.78 -20.21 -17.70
N GLN A 108 -19.93 -20.86 -17.49
CA GLN A 108 -20.62 -21.61 -18.55
C GLN A 108 -21.66 -20.77 -19.30
N SER A 109 -22.25 -19.77 -18.65
CA SER A 109 -23.46 -19.11 -19.14
C SER A 109 -23.25 -17.66 -19.55
N LEU A 110 -22.19 -16.98 -19.09
CA LEU A 110 -21.91 -15.59 -19.44
C LEU A 110 -20.87 -15.52 -20.57
N PRO A 111 -21.27 -15.14 -21.80
CA PRO A 111 -20.35 -15.05 -22.93
C PRO A 111 -19.26 -13.97 -22.76
N GLU A 112 -19.53 -12.93 -21.96
CA GLU A 112 -18.60 -11.85 -21.66
C GLU A 112 -17.53 -12.23 -20.61
N TYR A 113 -17.64 -13.41 -19.97
CA TYR A 113 -16.73 -13.80 -18.90
C TYR A 113 -15.39 -14.29 -19.47
N ASP A 114 -14.38 -13.42 -19.40
CA ASP A 114 -13.01 -13.76 -19.78
C ASP A 114 -12.25 -14.43 -18.62
N THR A 115 -12.10 -15.75 -18.71
CA THR A 115 -11.38 -16.55 -17.70
C THR A 115 -9.89 -16.20 -17.64
N GLN A 116 -9.27 -15.84 -18.77
CA GLN A 116 -7.84 -15.50 -18.78
C GLN A 116 -7.62 -14.15 -18.11
N LYS A 117 -8.41 -13.15 -18.51
CA LYS A 117 -8.40 -11.84 -17.85
C LYS A 117 -8.64 -11.96 -16.34
N GLN A 118 -9.61 -12.78 -15.90
CA GLN A 118 -9.87 -13.00 -14.48
C GLN A 118 -8.62 -13.54 -13.76
N ARG A 119 -7.91 -14.51 -14.34
CA ARG A 119 -6.67 -15.04 -13.76
C ARG A 119 -5.59 -13.98 -13.66
N ASP A 120 -5.44 -13.16 -14.71
CA ASP A 120 -4.46 -12.08 -14.74
C ASP A 120 -4.76 -11.01 -13.69
N ASP A 121 -6.04 -10.68 -13.48
CA ASP A 121 -6.50 -9.78 -12.42
C ASP A 121 -6.20 -10.37 -11.03
N GLU A 122 -6.45 -11.66 -10.81
CA GLU A 122 -6.15 -12.33 -9.53
C GLU A 122 -4.65 -12.34 -9.21
N VAL A 123 -3.81 -12.60 -10.20
CA VAL A 123 -2.35 -12.54 -10.07
C VAL A 123 -1.91 -11.11 -9.76
N PHE A 124 -2.41 -10.13 -10.51
CA PHE A 124 -2.03 -8.74 -10.31
C PHE A 124 -2.44 -8.21 -8.93
N ALA A 125 -3.65 -8.55 -8.48
CA ALA A 125 -4.13 -8.22 -7.14
C ALA A 125 -3.22 -8.79 -6.04
N SER A 126 -2.75 -10.03 -6.22
CA SER A 126 -1.78 -10.64 -5.30
C SER A 126 -0.44 -9.89 -5.24
N TYR A 127 -0.02 -9.26 -6.35
CA TYR A 127 1.20 -8.45 -6.38
C TYR A 127 1.00 -7.11 -5.67
N ILE A 128 -0.18 -6.50 -5.81
CA ILE A 128 -0.55 -5.31 -5.04
C ILE A 128 -0.51 -5.62 -3.53
N ASP A 129 -1.12 -6.73 -3.10
CA ASP A 129 -1.12 -7.13 -1.68
C ASP A 129 0.31 -7.40 -1.16
N GLN A 130 1.16 -8.04 -1.96
CA GLN A 130 2.58 -8.27 -1.62
C GLN A 130 3.36 -6.95 -1.48
N TRP A 131 3.07 -5.96 -2.32
CA TRP A 131 3.67 -4.63 -2.23
C TRP A 131 3.16 -3.87 -1.00
N VAL A 132 1.85 -3.92 -0.72
CA VAL A 132 1.24 -3.34 0.50
C VAL A 132 1.95 -3.85 1.75
N GLN A 133 2.21 -5.15 1.81
CA GLN A 133 2.94 -5.78 2.92
C GLN A 133 4.38 -5.27 3.02
N ARG A 134 5.18 -5.38 1.94
CA ARG A 134 6.61 -5.01 1.91
C ARG A 134 6.87 -3.52 2.13
N SER A 135 5.93 -2.68 1.72
CA SER A 135 6.01 -1.23 1.93
C SER A 135 5.51 -0.79 3.31
N HIS A 136 4.99 -1.72 4.12
CA HIS A 136 4.30 -1.44 5.38
C HIS A 136 3.18 -0.40 5.22
N LEU A 137 2.44 -0.42 4.11
CA LEU A 137 1.49 0.64 3.74
C LEU A 137 0.45 0.91 4.84
N GLN A 138 -0.06 -0.14 5.48
CA GLN A 138 -1.05 -0.06 6.57
C GLN A 138 -0.49 0.60 7.84
N GLN A 139 0.84 0.59 8.02
CA GLN A 139 1.53 1.18 9.16
C GLN A 139 2.47 2.31 8.71
N TRP A 140 2.22 2.90 7.54
CA TRP A 140 3.15 3.80 6.85
C TRP A 140 3.67 4.89 7.76
N GLN A 141 2.77 5.62 8.45
CA GLN A 141 3.15 6.70 9.33
C GLN A 141 4.07 6.20 10.47
N HIS A 142 3.73 5.07 11.09
CA HIS A 142 4.52 4.51 12.18
C HIS A 142 5.94 4.12 11.73
N CYS A 143 6.06 3.49 10.55
CA CYS A 143 7.34 3.04 10.02
C CYS A 143 8.19 4.23 9.51
N MET A 144 7.58 5.19 8.80
CA MET A 144 8.32 6.28 8.16
C MET A 144 8.57 7.48 9.07
N GLN A 145 7.76 7.73 10.10
CA GLN A 145 7.94 8.90 11.00
C GLN A 145 9.35 8.94 11.61
N ARG A 146 9.98 7.78 11.81
CA ARG A 146 11.33 7.67 12.40
C ARG A 146 12.43 8.39 11.60
N LEU A 147 12.19 8.66 10.31
CA LEU A 147 13.08 9.48 9.48
C LEU A 147 12.98 10.99 9.80
N PHE A 148 11.84 11.43 10.33
CA PHE A 148 11.46 12.84 10.40
C PHE A 148 11.39 13.40 11.82
N ILE A 149 11.78 12.58 12.81
CA ILE A 149 11.68 12.94 14.22
C ILE A 149 13.04 13.11 14.88
N PHE A 150 13.09 14.03 15.86
CA PHE A 150 14.26 14.27 16.72
C PHE A 150 15.58 14.61 15.99
N GLY A 151 15.51 15.05 14.73
CA GLY A 151 16.67 15.52 13.95
C GLY A 151 17.74 14.45 13.68
N GLN A 152 17.40 13.17 13.83
CA GLN A 152 18.30 12.05 13.55
C GLN A 152 17.49 10.92 12.91
N PRO A 153 17.54 10.79 11.57
CA PRO A 153 16.81 9.75 10.87
C PRO A 153 17.15 8.37 11.41
N SER A 154 16.12 7.55 11.58
CA SER A 154 16.25 6.15 11.96
C SER A 154 15.21 5.29 11.24
N LEU A 155 15.49 4.00 11.10
CA LEU A 155 14.58 3.00 10.55
C LEU A 155 14.72 1.69 11.31
N ASP A 156 13.58 1.01 11.52
CA ASP A 156 13.58 -0.32 12.12
C ASP A 156 14.20 -1.34 11.14
N GLU A 157 14.89 -2.34 11.69
CA GLU A 157 15.63 -3.35 10.91
C GLU A 157 14.71 -4.16 9.98
N GLU A 158 13.48 -4.44 10.43
CA GLU A 158 12.43 -5.07 9.62
C GLU A 158 12.04 -4.20 8.43
N VAL A 159 11.80 -2.90 8.65
CA VAL A 159 11.43 -1.94 7.58
C VAL A 159 12.55 -1.82 6.55
N ILE A 160 13.82 -1.78 6.99
CA ILE A 160 14.97 -1.77 6.09
C ILE A 160 15.00 -3.04 5.24
N HIS A 161 14.83 -4.21 5.86
CA HIS A 161 14.85 -5.49 5.17
C HIS A 161 13.75 -5.60 4.11
N ASP A 162 12.52 -5.25 4.47
CA ASP A 162 11.36 -5.38 3.58
C ASP A 162 11.42 -4.39 2.41
N LEU A 163 11.83 -3.13 2.66
CA LEU A 163 12.02 -2.13 1.61
C LEU A 163 13.19 -2.48 0.67
N ASP A 164 14.30 -3.04 1.18
CA ASP A 164 15.45 -3.48 0.37
C ASP A 164 15.07 -4.63 -0.58
N GLY A 165 14.10 -5.45 -0.16
CA GLY A 165 13.56 -6.53 -0.99
C GLY A 165 12.69 -6.06 -2.17
N ILE A 166 12.13 -4.84 -2.13
CA ILE A 166 11.18 -4.37 -3.14
C ILE A 166 11.79 -4.29 -4.55
N PRO A 167 12.94 -3.65 -4.80
CA PRO A 167 13.54 -3.59 -6.13
C PRO A 167 13.75 -4.98 -6.76
N GLY A 168 14.30 -5.91 -5.99
CA GLY A 168 14.54 -7.29 -6.44
C GLY A 168 13.24 -8.04 -6.71
N TRP A 169 12.21 -7.82 -5.89
CA TRP A 169 10.88 -8.37 -6.10
C TRP A 169 10.23 -7.83 -7.37
N THR A 170 10.23 -6.50 -7.56
CA THR A 170 9.59 -5.80 -8.71
C THR A 170 10.15 -6.26 -10.05
N ILE A 171 11.48 -6.41 -10.18
CA ILE A 171 12.12 -6.80 -11.46
C ILE A 171 11.88 -8.28 -11.78
N LYS A 172 11.69 -9.13 -10.78
CA LYS A 172 11.51 -10.59 -10.95
C LYS A 172 10.06 -11.01 -11.20
N ARG A 173 9.09 -10.08 -11.18
CA ARG A 173 7.68 -10.40 -11.46
C ARG A 173 7.45 -10.60 -12.96
N VAL A 174 6.52 -11.49 -13.28
CA VAL A 174 5.93 -11.59 -14.62
C VAL A 174 4.67 -10.74 -14.60
N TRP A 175 4.76 -9.52 -15.14
CA TRP A 175 3.69 -8.54 -15.04
C TRP A 175 2.58 -8.79 -16.07
N PRO A 176 1.30 -8.84 -15.66
CA PRO A 176 0.18 -8.67 -16.57
C PRO A 176 0.25 -7.28 -17.23
N GLU A 177 0.54 -7.23 -18.54
CA GLU A 177 0.86 -5.98 -19.25
C GLU A 177 -0.32 -5.01 -19.38
N GLN A 178 -1.53 -5.44 -19.01
CA GLN A 178 -2.77 -4.65 -19.08
C GLN A 178 -2.85 -3.49 -18.07
N TYR A 179 -1.87 -3.35 -17.16
CA TYR A 179 -1.84 -2.31 -16.11
C TYR A 179 -0.57 -1.44 -16.14
N PRO A 180 -0.22 -0.81 -17.28
CA PRO A 180 1.10 -0.20 -17.47
C PRO A 180 1.38 0.97 -16.50
N THR A 181 0.38 1.77 -16.15
CA THR A 181 0.58 2.92 -15.25
C THR A 181 0.84 2.48 -13.81
N ILE A 182 0.12 1.46 -13.34
CA ILE A 182 0.36 0.86 -12.02
C ILE A 182 1.76 0.25 -11.97
N ILE A 183 2.16 -0.51 -13.00
CA ILE A 183 3.50 -1.12 -13.08
C ILE A 183 4.58 -0.03 -13.04
N ALA A 184 4.43 1.03 -13.83
CA ALA A 184 5.37 2.16 -13.84
C ALA A 184 5.46 2.85 -12.46
N SER A 185 4.33 3.02 -11.77
CA SER A 185 4.30 3.60 -10.42
C SER A 185 5.00 2.71 -9.38
N LEU A 186 4.84 1.39 -9.45
CA LEU A 186 5.52 0.42 -8.59
C LEU A 186 7.04 0.40 -8.86
N GLN A 187 7.46 0.52 -10.11
CA GLN A 187 8.86 0.64 -10.50
C GLN A 187 9.48 1.96 -9.98
N ASN A 188 8.75 3.07 -10.10
CA ASN A 188 9.14 4.36 -9.53
C ASN A 188 9.34 4.26 -8.01
N PHE A 189 8.37 3.66 -7.30
CA PHE A 189 8.47 3.42 -5.86
C PHE A 189 9.72 2.58 -5.52
N ALA A 190 9.95 1.49 -6.24
CA ALA A 190 11.10 0.61 -6.02
C ALA A 190 12.44 1.35 -6.22
N LEU A 191 12.54 2.20 -7.25
CA LEU A 191 13.74 3.00 -7.50
C LEU A 191 14.04 3.95 -6.32
N ILE A 192 13.03 4.65 -5.82
CA ILE A 192 13.19 5.57 -4.68
C ILE A 192 13.52 4.81 -3.41
N ALA A 193 12.88 3.65 -3.16
CA ALA A 193 13.17 2.83 -1.99
C ALA A 193 14.65 2.43 -1.94
N ARG A 194 15.21 2.01 -3.08
CA ARG A 194 16.63 1.70 -3.21
C ARG A 194 17.51 2.91 -2.93
N ASP A 195 17.21 4.06 -3.53
CA ASP A 195 18.03 5.27 -3.38
C ASP A 195 17.97 5.80 -1.93
N LEU A 196 16.80 5.75 -1.28
CA LEU A 196 16.62 6.06 0.14
C LEU A 196 17.48 5.15 1.02
N LEU A 197 17.38 3.83 0.85
CA LEU A 197 18.08 2.88 1.70
C LEU A 197 19.59 2.94 1.50
N ASN A 198 20.06 3.01 0.25
CA ASN A 198 21.49 3.17 -0.04
C ASN A 198 22.04 4.43 0.63
N THR A 199 21.35 5.57 0.47
CA THR A 199 21.75 6.84 1.08
C THR A 199 21.76 6.73 2.61
N PHE A 200 20.69 6.20 3.21
CA PHE A 200 20.60 6.04 4.67
C PHE A 200 21.70 5.13 5.23
N GLN A 201 21.99 4.03 4.55
CA GLN A 201 22.97 3.02 4.98
C GLN A 201 24.42 3.51 4.97
N GLU A 202 24.76 4.55 4.19
CA GLU A 202 26.11 5.14 4.17
C GLU A 202 26.62 5.54 5.57
N HIS A 203 25.70 5.96 6.45
CA HIS A 203 26.01 6.41 7.81
C HIS A 203 25.16 5.72 8.87
N ALA A 204 24.46 4.64 8.55
CA ALA A 204 23.63 3.91 9.49
C ALA A 204 24.47 3.12 10.52
N ILE A 205 24.10 3.23 11.80
CA ILE A 205 24.67 2.44 12.90
C ILE A 205 23.57 1.89 13.80
N LYS A 206 23.83 0.77 14.48
CA LYS A 206 23.02 0.36 15.64
C LYS A 206 23.46 1.19 16.85
N PRO A 207 22.55 1.90 17.56
CA PRO A 207 22.92 2.72 18.71
C PRO A 207 23.42 1.89 19.90
N TYR A 208 23.05 0.62 19.97
CA TYR A 208 23.52 -0.37 20.95
C TYR A 208 23.38 -1.78 20.37
N ALA A 209 24.09 -2.77 20.94
CA ALA A 209 24.27 -4.11 20.36
C ALA A 209 22.96 -4.84 19.98
N ASN A 210 21.92 -4.68 20.81
CA ASN A 210 20.62 -5.34 20.63
C ASN A 210 19.53 -4.40 20.05
N ALA A 211 19.92 -3.26 19.46
CA ALA A 211 18.95 -2.37 18.84
C ALA A 211 18.32 -3.05 17.61
N THR A 212 16.99 -2.97 17.52
CA THR A 212 16.19 -3.46 16.38
C THR A 212 15.96 -2.37 15.34
N PHE A 213 16.75 -1.30 15.39
CA PHE A 213 16.69 -0.17 14.47
C PHE A 213 18.10 0.38 14.24
N HIS A 214 18.26 1.06 13.12
CA HIS A 214 19.47 1.80 12.77
C HIS A 214 19.19 3.29 12.82
N GLU A 215 20.19 4.09 13.18
CA GLU A 215 20.13 5.55 13.14
C GLU A 215 21.34 6.12 12.40
N THR A 216 21.18 7.32 11.82
CA THR A 216 22.30 8.03 11.21
C THR A 216 23.34 8.38 12.27
N LYS A 217 24.59 7.92 12.10
CA LYS A 217 25.73 8.25 12.95
C LYS A 217 25.98 9.76 12.94
N LYS A 218 26.09 10.35 14.13
CA LYS A 218 26.53 11.74 14.32
C LYS A 218 28.04 11.87 14.11
N PHE A 219 28.51 11.69 12.88
CA PHE A 219 29.93 11.64 12.54
C PHE A 219 30.68 12.97 12.71
N TYR A 220 29.97 14.08 12.97
CA TYR A 220 30.55 15.36 13.39
C TYR A 220 31.04 15.36 14.85
N LYS A 221 30.61 14.39 15.66
CA LYS A 221 31.14 14.19 17.01
C LYS A 221 32.53 13.53 16.92
N ILE A 222 33.55 14.37 16.89
CA ILE A 222 34.97 13.99 16.81
C ILE A 222 35.57 13.78 18.21
N ASP A 223 36.52 12.84 18.31
CA ASP A 223 37.16 12.47 19.59
C ASP A 223 38.07 13.59 20.14
N GLU A 224 38.75 14.30 19.24
CA GLU A 224 39.61 15.43 19.57
C GLU A 224 39.01 16.74 19.04
N TRP A 225 38.88 17.73 19.91
CA TRP A 225 38.27 19.00 19.55
C TRP A 225 39.06 19.75 18.47
N ASN A 226 38.42 19.96 17.32
CA ASN A 226 38.92 20.76 16.21
C ASN A 226 37.75 21.51 15.57
N LYS A 227 37.64 22.82 15.84
CA LYS A 227 36.48 23.63 15.41
C LYS A 227 36.25 23.64 13.89
N PRO A 228 37.27 23.85 13.03
CA PRO A 228 37.09 23.76 11.57
C PRO A 228 36.54 22.40 11.12
N ARG A 229 37.14 21.30 11.61
CA ARG A 229 36.73 19.94 11.25
C ARG A 229 35.32 19.63 11.73
N TYR A 230 34.98 20.00 12.97
CA TYR A 230 33.64 19.84 13.51
C TYR A 230 32.60 20.55 12.62
N SER A 231 32.86 21.81 12.27
CA SER A 231 31.93 22.63 11.48
C SER A 231 31.71 22.05 10.08
N GLN A 232 32.76 21.56 9.43
CA GLN A 232 32.68 20.89 8.13
C GLN A 232 31.86 19.59 8.20
N LEU A 233 32.16 18.72 9.16
CA LEU A 233 31.44 17.46 9.33
C LEU A 233 29.97 17.69 9.73
N PHE A 234 29.69 18.75 10.49
CA PHE A 234 28.33 19.12 10.85
C PHE A 234 27.51 19.51 9.61
N LYS A 235 28.04 20.36 8.72
CA LYS A 235 27.39 20.66 7.43
C LYS A 235 27.11 19.40 6.60
N GLN A 236 28.07 18.48 6.53
CA GLN A 236 27.91 17.21 5.81
C GLN A 236 26.83 16.32 6.45
N PHE A 237 26.77 16.28 7.78
CA PHE A 237 25.73 15.57 8.51
C PHE A 237 24.34 16.15 8.24
N GLU A 238 24.18 17.48 8.32
CA GLU A 238 22.90 18.13 8.03
C GLU A 238 22.44 17.87 6.59
N TYR A 239 23.36 17.94 5.63
CA TYR A 239 23.04 17.61 4.24
C TYR A 239 22.54 16.18 4.07
N HIS A 240 23.25 15.20 4.66
CA HIS A 240 22.86 13.80 4.60
C HIS A 240 21.50 13.58 5.26
N VAL A 241 21.26 14.15 6.46
CA VAL A 241 19.97 14.07 7.15
C VAL A 241 18.85 14.60 6.26
N ASN A 242 19.03 15.79 5.70
CA ASN A 242 18.05 16.41 4.82
C ASN A 242 17.80 15.57 3.55
N LEU A 243 18.84 14.97 2.97
CA LEU A 243 18.70 14.08 1.81
C LEU A 243 17.92 12.81 2.12
N VAL A 244 18.22 12.14 3.24
CA VAL A 244 17.47 10.96 3.70
C VAL A 244 16.00 11.33 3.93
N GLN A 245 15.74 12.48 4.55
CA GLN A 245 14.37 12.96 4.77
C GLN A 245 13.66 13.28 3.46
N ASP A 246 14.30 13.97 2.52
CA ASP A 246 13.71 14.29 1.21
C ASP A 246 13.41 13.03 0.39
N LEU A 247 14.28 12.02 0.43
CA LEU A 247 14.02 10.71 -0.18
C LEU A 247 12.87 9.97 0.51
N GLY A 248 12.71 10.11 1.84
CA GLY A 248 11.56 9.59 2.57
C GLY A 248 10.23 10.28 2.18
N LEU A 249 10.25 11.60 1.95
CA LEU A 249 9.11 12.33 1.41
C LEU A 249 8.80 11.86 -0.01
N GLU A 250 9.82 11.69 -0.83
CA GLU A 250 9.67 11.23 -2.21
C GLU A 250 9.09 9.82 -2.28
N LEU A 251 9.52 8.92 -1.39
CA LEU A 251 8.95 7.58 -1.26
C LEU A 251 7.47 7.64 -0.85
N THR A 252 7.10 8.59 0.02
CA THR A 252 5.70 8.82 0.41
C THR A 252 4.87 9.32 -0.78
N ARG A 253 5.41 10.23 -1.61
CA ARG A 253 4.75 10.66 -2.86
C ARG A 253 4.54 9.51 -3.82
N ALA A 254 5.55 8.65 -3.98
CA ALA A 254 5.47 7.45 -4.81
C ALA A 254 4.44 6.46 -4.29
N GLY A 255 4.35 6.23 -2.97
CA GLY A 255 3.32 5.38 -2.40
C GLY A 255 1.91 5.91 -2.67
N ASN A 256 1.71 7.22 -2.51
CA ASN A 256 0.46 7.89 -2.86
C ASN A 256 0.13 7.79 -4.36
N LEU A 257 1.13 7.82 -5.25
CA LEU A 257 0.94 7.62 -6.69
C LEU A 257 0.51 6.18 -7.00
N VAL A 258 1.13 5.17 -6.40
CA VAL A 258 0.70 3.77 -6.57
C VAL A 258 -0.76 3.61 -6.13
N CYS A 259 -1.13 4.16 -4.97
CA CYS A 259 -2.52 4.12 -4.51
C CYS A 259 -3.49 4.84 -5.47
N ASP A 260 -3.07 5.95 -6.09
CA ASP A 260 -3.87 6.65 -7.11
C ASP A 260 -4.08 5.78 -8.35
N GLU A 261 -3.01 5.20 -8.88
CA GLU A 261 -3.07 4.38 -10.10
C GLU A 261 -3.89 3.10 -9.89
N VAL A 262 -3.76 2.47 -8.72
CA VAL A 262 -4.60 1.30 -8.37
C VAL A 262 -6.07 1.69 -8.28
N ARG A 263 -6.40 2.81 -7.64
CA ARG A 263 -7.81 3.28 -7.58
C ARG A 263 -8.37 3.63 -8.95
N ALA A 264 -7.59 4.32 -9.78
CA ALA A 264 -8.05 4.75 -11.09
C ALA A 264 -8.23 3.59 -12.07
N ASN A 265 -7.35 2.58 -12.03
CA ASN A 265 -7.27 1.60 -13.13
C ASN A 265 -7.57 0.16 -12.72
N PHE A 266 -7.74 -0.14 -11.42
CA PHE A 266 -7.88 -1.53 -10.97
C PHE A 266 -8.97 -1.73 -9.91
N LEU A 267 -8.90 -1.04 -8.77
CA LEU A 267 -9.83 -1.19 -7.66
C LEU A 267 -10.16 0.18 -7.05
N PRO A 268 -11.27 0.83 -7.43
CA PRO A 268 -11.62 2.20 -6.98
C PRO A 268 -11.69 2.39 -5.47
N THR A 269 -11.99 1.33 -4.72
CA THR A 269 -12.08 1.34 -3.26
C THR A 269 -10.75 1.08 -2.54
N PHE A 270 -9.65 0.86 -3.28
CA PHE A 270 -8.34 0.54 -2.70
C PHE A 270 -7.87 1.65 -1.75
N PHE A 271 -7.62 1.31 -0.49
CA PHE A 271 -7.12 2.23 0.54
C PHE A 271 -8.01 3.46 0.79
N LEU A 272 -9.31 3.37 0.47
CA LEU A 272 -10.23 4.51 0.56
C LEU A 272 -10.56 4.87 2.02
N GLU A 273 -10.61 3.88 2.92
CA GLU A 273 -10.87 4.10 4.35
C GLU A 273 -9.64 4.65 5.07
N GLU A 274 -8.46 4.11 4.80
CA GLU A 274 -7.18 4.57 5.35
C GLU A 274 -6.77 5.93 4.78
N GLY A 275 -7.12 6.20 3.53
CA GLY A 275 -6.88 7.46 2.85
C GLY A 275 -5.44 7.61 2.33
N ARG A 276 -4.92 8.84 2.40
CA ARG A 276 -3.61 9.19 1.86
C ARG A 276 -2.48 8.85 2.84
N LEU A 277 -1.35 8.41 2.31
CA LEU A 277 -0.12 8.31 3.09
C LEU A 277 0.32 9.70 3.55
N SER A 278 0.72 9.78 4.82
CA SER A 278 1.18 11.01 5.45
C SER A 278 2.44 10.77 6.28
N VAL A 279 3.16 11.85 6.53
CA VAL A 279 4.36 11.88 7.36
C VAL A 279 4.10 12.75 8.58
N LEU A 280 4.45 12.22 9.75
CA LEU A 280 4.54 12.97 10.99
C LEU A 280 5.98 13.42 11.21
N SER A 281 6.17 14.70 11.53
CA SER A 281 7.49 15.33 11.70
C SER A 281 7.51 16.27 12.90
N GLY A 282 8.69 16.37 13.54
CA GLY A 282 8.91 17.19 14.73
C GLY A 282 9.73 16.47 15.82
N PRO A 283 9.78 17.00 17.05
CA PRO A 283 9.28 18.33 17.41
C PRO A 283 10.07 19.42 16.67
N TYR A 284 9.39 20.49 16.26
CA TYR A 284 10.04 21.71 15.76
C TYR A 284 10.54 22.58 16.93
N GLU A 285 11.21 23.70 16.65
CA GLU A 285 11.71 24.62 17.68
C GLU A 285 10.62 25.13 18.64
N ASP A 286 9.38 25.24 18.15
CA ASP A 286 8.19 25.62 18.93
C ASP A 286 7.51 24.43 19.64
N MET A 287 8.18 23.27 19.68
CA MET A 287 7.68 22.00 20.22
C MET A 287 6.44 21.44 19.50
N SER A 288 6.06 22.02 18.35
CA SER A 288 4.94 21.53 17.56
C SER A 288 5.27 20.24 16.80
N TRP A 289 4.21 19.52 16.43
CA TRP A 289 4.26 18.36 15.54
C TRP A 289 3.42 18.67 14.32
N LYS A 290 3.90 18.29 13.12
CA LYS A 290 3.16 18.50 11.86
C LYS A 290 2.98 17.18 11.15
N GLN A 291 1.72 16.87 10.85
CA GLN A 291 1.35 15.78 9.96
C GLN A 291 1.03 16.36 8.58
N ARG A 292 1.63 15.78 7.54
CA ARG A 292 1.48 16.27 6.16
C ARG A 292 1.29 15.12 5.19
N VAL A 293 0.37 15.32 4.24
CA VAL A 293 0.26 14.49 3.05
C VAL A 293 1.10 15.14 1.96
N VAL A 294 1.98 14.37 1.32
CA VAL A 294 2.79 14.81 0.18
C VAL A 294 2.40 14.03 -1.06
N GLN A 295 2.33 14.72 -2.21
CA GLN A 295 1.92 14.12 -3.48
C GLN A 295 2.68 14.74 -4.64
N TYR A 296 2.79 14.01 -5.75
CA TYR A 296 3.20 14.62 -7.02
C TYR A 296 2.10 15.56 -7.53
N SER A 297 2.49 16.77 -7.91
CA SER A 297 1.70 17.71 -8.69
C SER A 297 1.37 17.17 -10.09
N GLY A 298 0.41 17.79 -10.77
CA GLY A 298 0.03 17.40 -12.13
C GLY A 298 1.18 17.49 -13.13
N SER A 299 2.06 18.48 -13.01
CA SER A 299 3.25 18.63 -13.86
C SER A 299 4.29 17.53 -13.59
N GLU A 300 4.47 17.12 -12.34
CA GLU A 300 5.43 16.06 -11.99
C GLU A 300 4.93 14.69 -12.45
N LYS A 301 3.61 14.44 -12.36
CA LYS A 301 2.98 13.22 -12.91
C LYS A 301 3.10 13.13 -14.44
N ALA A 302 3.29 14.25 -15.13
CA ALA A 302 3.49 14.27 -16.59
C ALA A 302 4.90 13.82 -17.01
N SER A 303 5.87 13.84 -16.09
CA SER A 303 7.18 13.21 -16.28
C SER A 303 7.05 11.73 -15.91
N THR A 304 7.26 10.81 -16.86
CA THR A 304 7.12 9.37 -16.60
C THR A 304 8.49 8.68 -16.65
N PRO A 305 9.03 8.17 -15.52
CA PRO A 305 8.49 8.26 -14.15
C PRO A 305 8.74 9.63 -13.47
N PRO A 306 7.94 10.03 -12.45
CA PRO A 306 8.10 11.34 -11.79
C PRO A 306 9.42 11.52 -11.03
N TYR A 307 10.07 10.42 -10.65
CA TYR A 307 11.40 10.40 -10.06
C TYR A 307 12.43 9.94 -11.10
N PRO A 308 13.23 10.86 -11.69
CA PRO A 308 14.28 10.54 -12.66
C PRO A 308 15.55 9.88 -12.09
N GLY A 309 15.60 9.57 -10.79
CA GLY A 309 16.78 9.01 -10.14
C GLY A 309 17.56 10.02 -9.30
N LEU A 310 18.42 9.51 -8.40
CA LEU A 310 19.08 10.29 -7.37
C LEU A 310 19.82 11.52 -7.91
N ASN A 311 20.64 11.38 -8.95
CA ASN A 311 21.47 12.48 -9.45
C ASN A 311 20.65 13.69 -9.90
N GLU A 312 19.57 13.47 -10.62
CA GLU A 312 18.69 14.56 -11.04
C GLU A 312 17.85 15.05 -9.83
N PHE A 313 17.39 14.15 -8.96
CA PHE A 313 16.65 14.50 -7.75
C PHE A 313 17.40 15.47 -6.84
N LEU A 314 18.72 15.31 -6.70
CA LEU A 314 19.54 16.25 -5.94
C LEU A 314 19.42 17.69 -6.43
N VAL A 315 19.12 17.90 -7.72
CA VAL A 315 19.00 19.22 -8.34
C VAL A 315 17.63 19.84 -8.10
N TYR A 316 16.54 19.08 -8.23
CA TYR A 316 15.17 19.63 -8.22
C TYR A 316 14.35 19.29 -6.96
N ARG A 317 14.90 18.58 -5.97
CA ARG A 317 14.15 18.24 -4.72
C ARG A 317 13.53 19.45 -4.01
N THR A 318 14.09 20.64 -4.19
CA THR A 318 13.57 21.92 -3.70
C THR A 318 12.29 22.40 -4.39
N ASN A 319 11.98 21.84 -5.57
CA ASN A 319 10.75 22.15 -6.31
C ASN A 319 9.55 21.33 -5.82
N ARG A 320 9.76 20.31 -4.97
CA ARG A 320 8.68 19.50 -4.42
C ARG A 320 7.81 20.34 -3.47
N ASP A 321 6.55 19.94 -3.33
CA ASP A 321 5.56 20.56 -2.43
C ASP A 321 6.05 20.72 -0.98
N TRP A 322 6.98 19.87 -0.56
CA TRP A 322 7.67 19.97 0.72
C TRP A 322 9.04 19.29 0.67
N HIS A 323 10.04 19.91 1.28
CA HIS A 323 11.42 19.40 1.37
C HIS A 323 12.11 19.95 2.63
N TYR A 324 13.24 19.35 3.00
CA TYR A 324 14.14 19.74 4.09
C TYR A 324 15.44 20.36 3.56
N GLY A 325 16.03 19.81 2.49
CA GLY A 325 17.33 20.25 1.96
C GLY A 325 17.25 21.36 0.92
N GLU A 326 18.40 22.00 0.61
CA GLU A 326 18.49 23.13 -0.33
C GLU A 326 19.02 22.76 -1.74
N GLY A 327 19.11 21.47 -2.08
CA GLY A 327 19.62 21.01 -3.40
C GLY A 327 20.98 20.33 -3.32
N LEU A 328 21.93 20.62 -4.22
CA LEU A 328 23.28 20.04 -4.22
C LEU A 328 24.11 20.51 -3.02
N PHE A 329 25.00 19.66 -2.51
CA PHE A 329 25.93 20.05 -1.43
C PHE A 329 26.92 21.09 -1.96
N SER A 330 26.86 22.31 -1.43
CA SER A 330 27.92 23.30 -1.68
C SER A 330 29.10 23.07 -0.73
N HIS A 331 30.31 23.07 -1.28
CA HIS A 331 31.55 23.00 -0.51
C HIS A 331 31.98 24.35 0.09
N ASP A 332 31.20 25.41 -0.13
CA ASP A 332 31.54 26.78 0.27
C ASP A 332 31.45 27.06 1.79
#